data_AF-A0A9N9X9R1-F1
#
_entry.id   AF-A0A9N9X9R1-F1
#
_cell.length_a   1.000
_cell.length_b   1.000
_cell.length_c   1.000
_cell.angle_alpha   90.00
_cell.angle_beta   90.00
_cell.angle_gamma   90.00
#
_symmetry.space_group_name_H-M   'P 1'
#
loop_
_entity.id
_entity.type
_entity.pdbx_description
1 polymer ?
#
loop_
_entity_poly.entity_id
_entity_poly.type
_entity_poly.pdbx_seq_one_letter_code
_entity_poly.pdbx_strand_id
1 'polypeptide(L)'
;MDIIFFLPLGIAILYLLSGIRKHKSYVGISAKTQFLYSVAVLVNCNVSIVYILLIVIPSIVAFALAFKMRDTYEKEADSFWAEILLTAALIFSIFFYPYFSSFGILSAFGDYIEAVAFIPQLYMMWNSKKTTKHMKVYTYLLFLHKILNILLCIYFYWFIGQYSIRYSVVLIINFLIMLVAVVTVRSKRIILHSEEEKMDTKAQNIFLVSAGLAPPITTTKPDAAPDTTNEVNKPSLV
;
A
#
# COMPACT_ATOMS: atom_id res chain seq x y z
N MET A 1 -20.91 -8.90 9.60
CA MET A 1 -19.76 -7.98 9.50
C MET A 1 -19.98 -7.11 8.28
N ASP A 2 -20.07 -5.80 8.49
CA ASP A 2 -20.48 -4.87 7.44
C ASP A 2 -19.41 -4.70 6.36
N ILE A 3 -19.86 -4.49 5.12
CA ILE A 3 -19.03 -4.25 3.93
C ILE A 3 -18.01 -3.12 4.16
N ILE A 4 -18.33 -2.17 5.03
CA ILE A 4 -17.49 -1.03 5.43
C ILE A 4 -16.11 -1.47 5.93
N PHE A 5 -16.01 -2.59 6.66
CA PHE A 5 -14.75 -3.07 7.21
C PHE A 5 -13.82 -3.70 6.16
N PHE A 6 -14.41 -4.21 5.07
CA PHE A 6 -13.68 -4.76 3.93
C PHE A 6 -13.31 -3.70 2.89
N LEU A 7 -13.88 -2.48 2.99
CA LEU A 7 -13.66 -1.41 2.03
C LEU A 7 -12.17 -1.04 1.86
N PRO A 8 -11.36 -0.83 2.92
CA PRO A 8 -9.97 -0.43 2.75
C PRO A 8 -9.12 -1.53 2.09
N LEU A 9 -9.42 -2.80 2.39
CA LEU A 9 -8.80 -3.96 1.77
C LEU A 9 -9.12 -4.01 0.26
N GLY A 10 -10.39 -3.83 -0.10
CA GLY A 10 -10.83 -3.80 -1.49
C GLY A 10 -10.16 -2.70 -2.29
N ILE A 11 -10.10 -1.49 -1.72
CA ILE A 11 -9.41 -0.36 -2.34
C ILE A 11 -7.92 -0.66 -2.51
N ALA A 12 -7.25 -1.24 -1.51
CA ALA A 12 -5.84 -1.60 -1.59
C ALA A 12 -5.57 -2.56 -2.76
N ILE A 13 -6.35 -3.64 -2.85
CA ILE A 13 -6.21 -4.68 -3.87
C ILE A 13 -6.50 -4.14 -5.28
N LEU A 14 -7.58 -3.36 -5.43
CA LEU A 14 -7.93 -2.72 -6.70
C LEU A 14 -6.84 -1.73 -7.14
N TYR A 15 -6.27 -0.98 -6.20
CA TYR A 15 -5.20 -0.03 -6.47
C TYR A 15 -3.92 -0.74 -6.94
N LEU A 16 -3.55 -1.86 -6.30
CA LEU A 16 -2.43 -2.70 -6.73
C LEU A 16 -2.64 -3.20 -8.16
N LEU A 17 -3.82 -3.77 -8.45
CA LEU A 17 -4.13 -4.35 -9.76
C LEU A 17 -4.18 -3.28 -10.86
N SER A 18 -4.72 -2.11 -10.53
CA SER A 18 -4.73 -0.94 -11.43
C SER A 18 -3.31 -0.47 -11.74
N GLY A 19 -2.42 -0.47 -10.74
CA GLY A 19 -1.00 -0.16 -10.92
C GLY A 19 -0.31 -1.12 -11.88
N ILE A 20 -0.46 -2.44 -11.69
CA ILE A 20 0.14 -3.46 -12.56
C ILE A 20 -0.36 -3.29 -14.01
N ARG A 21 -1.67 -3.09 -14.20
CA ARG A 21 -2.28 -2.95 -15.53
C ARG A 21 -1.84 -1.67 -16.23
N LYS A 22 -1.83 -0.53 -15.52
CA LYS A 22 -1.50 0.77 -16.09
C LYS A 22 -0.03 0.84 -16.52
N HIS A 23 0.88 0.38 -15.66
CA HIS A 23 2.32 0.46 -15.91
C HIS A 23 2.87 -0.74 -16.69
N LYS A 24 2.04 -1.75 -16.97
CA LYS A 24 2.41 -3.01 -17.65
C LYS A 24 3.68 -3.64 -17.05
N SER A 25 3.82 -3.53 -15.73
CA SER A 25 5.03 -3.92 -15.00
C SER A 25 4.64 -4.61 -13.69
N TYR A 26 5.31 -5.73 -13.41
CA TYR A 26 5.16 -6.50 -12.18
C TYR A 26 6.33 -6.30 -11.19
N VAL A 27 7.07 -5.19 -11.34
CA VAL A 27 8.24 -4.90 -10.50
C VAL A 27 7.84 -4.66 -9.04
N GLY A 28 8.53 -5.33 -8.11
CA GLY A 28 8.36 -5.14 -6.67
C GLY A 28 7.15 -5.87 -6.03
N ILE A 29 6.48 -6.77 -6.77
CA ILE A 29 5.35 -7.56 -6.26
C ILE A 29 5.75 -9.04 -6.21
N SER A 30 5.51 -9.69 -5.07
CA SER A 30 5.80 -11.10 -4.83
C SER A 30 4.62 -11.95 -5.30
N ALA A 31 4.89 -12.86 -6.24
CA ALA A 31 3.90 -13.81 -6.72
C ALA A 31 3.59 -14.86 -5.62
N LYS A 32 4.59 -15.19 -4.79
CA LYS A 32 4.45 -16.13 -3.67
C LYS A 32 3.43 -15.63 -2.64
N THR A 33 3.44 -14.34 -2.32
CA THR A 33 2.43 -13.75 -1.44
C THR A 33 1.02 -13.85 -2.01
N GLN A 34 0.84 -13.58 -3.32
CA GLN A 34 -0.48 -13.73 -3.96
C GLN A 34 -0.97 -15.17 -3.90
N PHE A 35 -0.09 -16.14 -4.16
CA PHE A 35 -0.41 -17.56 -4.03
C PHE A 35 -0.81 -17.94 -2.59
N LEU A 36 -0.04 -17.51 -1.58
CA LEU A 36 -0.32 -17.80 -0.17
C LEU A 36 -1.69 -17.22 0.26
N TYR A 37 -2.03 -16.00 -0.15
CA TYR A 37 -3.34 -15.43 0.13
C TYR A 37 -4.47 -16.21 -0.53
N SER A 38 -4.31 -16.64 -1.79
CA SER A 38 -5.30 -17.48 -2.46
C SER A 38 -5.51 -18.80 -1.72
N VAL A 39 -4.43 -19.49 -1.34
CA VAL A 39 -4.50 -20.77 -0.61
C VAL A 39 -5.14 -20.58 0.76
N ALA A 40 -4.73 -19.56 1.53
CA ALA A 40 -5.26 -19.28 2.86
C ALA A 40 -6.79 -19.17 2.86
N VAL A 41 -7.32 -18.40 1.91
CA VAL A 41 -8.76 -18.13 1.83
C VAL A 41 -9.53 -19.32 1.26
N LEU A 42 -8.97 -20.05 0.28
CA LEU A 42 -9.63 -21.22 -0.31
C LEU A 42 -9.75 -22.40 0.65
N VAL A 43 -8.74 -22.62 1.50
CA VAL A 43 -8.74 -23.72 2.46
C VAL A 43 -9.61 -23.38 3.69
N ASN A 44 -9.85 -22.10 3.96
CA ASN A 44 -10.67 -21.70 5.08
C ASN A 44 -12.16 -21.86 4.78
N CYS A 45 -12.77 -22.91 5.34
CA CYS A 45 -14.17 -23.28 5.08
C CYS A 45 -15.20 -22.32 5.68
N ASN A 46 -14.81 -21.37 6.53
CA ASN A 46 -15.72 -20.47 7.25
C ASN A 46 -15.71 -19.03 6.72
N VAL A 47 -15.19 -18.82 5.51
CA VAL A 47 -15.00 -17.48 4.95
C VAL A 47 -16.26 -17.01 4.21
N SER A 48 -16.60 -15.73 4.39
CA SER A 48 -17.67 -15.08 3.64
C SER A 48 -17.36 -15.00 2.14
N ILE A 49 -18.36 -15.22 1.30
CA ILE A 49 -18.27 -15.11 -0.17
C ILE A 49 -17.69 -13.75 -0.61
N VAL A 50 -18.03 -12.67 0.10
CA VAL A 50 -17.50 -11.32 -0.18
C VAL A 50 -15.98 -11.29 -0.04
N TYR A 51 -15.44 -11.96 0.98
CA TYR A 51 -13.99 -12.02 1.21
C TYR A 51 -13.27 -12.86 0.15
N ILE A 52 -13.89 -13.96 -0.28
CA ILE A 52 -13.39 -14.78 -1.40
C ILE A 52 -13.31 -13.94 -2.67
N LEU A 53 -14.38 -13.20 -3.02
CA LEU A 53 -14.40 -12.34 -4.20
C LEU A 53 -13.36 -11.22 -4.13
N LEU A 54 -13.11 -10.67 -2.94
CA LEU A 54 -12.23 -9.52 -2.75
C LEU A 54 -10.74 -9.89 -2.71
N ILE A 55 -10.39 -11.09 -2.21
CA ILE A 55 -9.00 -11.53 -2.09
C ILE A 55 -8.63 -12.56 -3.17
N VAL A 56 -9.39 -13.65 -3.28
CA VAL A 56 -8.97 -14.80 -4.10
C VAL A 56 -8.92 -14.43 -5.57
N ILE A 57 -9.96 -13.79 -6.10
CA ILE A 57 -10.01 -13.43 -7.52
C ILE A 57 -8.85 -12.48 -7.87
N PRO A 58 -8.64 -11.34 -7.17
CA PRO A 58 -7.55 -10.46 -7.51
C PRO A 58 -6.17 -11.09 -7.30
N SER A 59 -5.98 -11.93 -6.28
CA SER A 59 -4.71 -12.64 -6.07
C SER A 59 -4.41 -13.65 -7.17
N ILE A 60 -5.41 -14.40 -7.65
CA ILE A 60 -5.25 -15.29 -8.81
C ILE A 60 -4.91 -14.47 -10.06
N VAL A 61 -5.59 -13.34 -10.29
CA VAL A 61 -5.30 -12.47 -11.43
C VAL A 61 -3.87 -11.90 -11.33
N ALA A 62 -3.47 -11.43 -10.15
CA ALA A 62 -2.11 -10.92 -9.91
C ALA A 62 -1.06 -12.01 -10.09
N PHE A 63 -1.34 -13.24 -9.66
CA PHE A 63 -0.46 -14.40 -9.87
C PHE A 63 -0.35 -14.74 -11.37
N ALA A 64 -1.45 -14.77 -12.11
CA ALA A 64 -1.45 -14.99 -13.55
C ALA A 64 -0.68 -13.89 -14.31
N LEU A 65 -0.77 -12.64 -13.86
CA LEU A 65 0.00 -11.53 -14.42
C LEU A 65 1.50 -11.70 -14.22
N ALA A 66 1.96 -12.35 -13.14
CA ALA A 66 3.37 -12.65 -12.95
C ALA A 66 3.94 -13.59 -14.04
N PHE A 67 3.13 -14.55 -14.53
CA PHE A 67 3.52 -15.41 -15.66
C PHE A 67 3.47 -14.66 -17.00
N LYS A 68 2.44 -13.83 -17.21
CA LYS A 68 2.29 -13.04 -18.44
C LYS A 68 3.39 -11.98 -18.59
N MET A 69 3.81 -11.35 -17.49
CA MET A 69 4.80 -10.28 -17.45
C MET A 69 6.14 -10.77 -16.91
N ARG A 70 6.56 -11.99 -17.33
CA ARG A 70 7.76 -12.67 -16.86
C ARG A 70 9.03 -11.81 -16.96
N ASP A 71 9.12 -10.96 -17.98
CA ASP A 71 10.28 -10.10 -18.23
C ASP A 71 10.46 -9.00 -17.17
N THR A 72 9.37 -8.59 -16.51
CA THR A 72 9.38 -7.58 -15.43
C THR A 72 9.33 -8.19 -14.03
N TYR A 73 9.19 -9.51 -13.94
CA TYR A 73 9.10 -10.22 -12.67
C TYR A 73 10.48 -10.53 -12.11
N GLU A 74 10.79 -9.96 -10.96
CA GLU A 74 12.10 -10.06 -10.29
C GLU A 74 12.21 -11.38 -9.49
N LYS A 75 12.41 -12.50 -10.20
CA LYS A 75 12.54 -13.84 -9.58
C LYS A 75 13.63 -13.93 -8.51
N GLU A 76 14.74 -13.24 -8.71
CA GLU A 76 15.88 -13.24 -7.77
C GLU A 76 15.51 -12.54 -6.46
N ALA A 77 14.69 -11.49 -6.53
CA ALA A 77 14.18 -10.78 -5.37
C ALA A 77 13.08 -11.55 -4.63
N ASP A 78 12.28 -12.37 -5.34
CA ASP A 78 11.24 -13.25 -4.76
C ASP A 78 11.78 -14.66 -4.42
N SER A 79 12.94 -14.72 -3.74
CA SER A 79 13.66 -15.96 -3.41
C SER A 79 13.22 -16.62 -2.09
N PHE A 80 12.22 -16.07 -1.38
CA PHE A 80 11.75 -16.60 -0.10
C PHE A 80 11.14 -18.01 -0.20
N TRP A 81 11.47 -18.93 0.72
CA TRP A 81 10.95 -20.31 0.74
C TRP A 81 9.54 -20.36 1.37
N ALA A 82 8.51 -20.15 0.54
CA ALA A 82 7.12 -20.12 0.97
C ALA A 82 6.62 -21.48 1.49
N GLU A 83 7.27 -22.57 1.11
CA GLU A 83 6.98 -23.94 1.54
C GLU A 83 7.14 -24.09 3.06
N ILE A 84 8.12 -23.41 3.67
CA ILE A 84 8.32 -23.43 5.12
C ILE A 84 7.10 -22.86 5.85
N LEU A 85 6.50 -21.78 5.32
CA LEU A 85 5.30 -21.19 5.90
C LEU A 85 4.12 -22.16 5.82
N LEU A 86 3.99 -22.86 4.69
CA LEU A 86 2.93 -23.83 4.47
C LEU A 86 3.04 -25.00 5.45
N THR A 87 4.23 -25.58 5.58
CA THR A 87 4.48 -26.69 6.51
C THR A 87 4.32 -26.26 7.97
N ALA A 88 4.85 -25.09 8.35
CA ALA A 88 4.73 -24.59 9.72
C ALA A 88 3.26 -24.36 10.11
N ALA A 89 2.47 -23.69 9.26
CA ALA A 89 1.05 -23.45 9.54
C ALA A 89 0.25 -24.77 9.62
N LEU A 90 0.59 -25.78 8.81
CA LEU A 90 -0.07 -27.08 8.85
C LEU A 90 0.23 -27.83 10.16
N ILE A 91 1.48 -27.79 10.61
CA ILE A 91 1.84 -28.35 11.92
C ILE A 91 1.08 -27.59 13.01
N PHE A 92 1.10 -26.26 13.00
CA PHE A 92 0.41 -25.46 14.02
C PHE A 92 -1.11 -25.72 14.03
N SER A 93 -1.77 -25.90 12.88
CA SER A 93 -3.21 -26.15 12.84
C SER A 93 -3.59 -27.50 13.43
N ILE A 94 -2.77 -28.54 13.23
CA ILE A 94 -3.03 -29.88 13.77
C ILE A 94 -2.80 -29.91 15.29
N PHE A 95 -1.73 -29.27 15.77
CA PHE A 95 -1.34 -29.36 17.18
C PHE A 95 -2.11 -28.40 18.11
N PHE A 96 -2.48 -27.21 17.63
CA PHE A 96 -3.11 -26.18 18.48
C PHE A 96 -4.62 -26.04 18.31
N TYR A 97 -5.24 -26.79 17.39
CA TYR A 97 -6.69 -26.75 17.26
C TYR A 97 -7.34 -27.69 18.31
N PRO A 98 -8.24 -27.18 19.18
CA PRO A 98 -8.69 -27.91 20.37
C PRO A 98 -9.59 -29.12 20.08
N TYR A 99 -10.16 -29.23 18.87
CA TYR A 99 -11.08 -30.29 18.50
C TYR A 99 -10.59 -30.98 17.24
N PHE A 100 -10.49 -32.31 17.20
CA PHE A 100 -10.15 -33.03 15.98
C PHE A 100 -11.33 -33.03 14.99
N SER A 101 -11.50 -31.92 14.29
CA SER A 101 -12.44 -31.74 13.18
C SER A 101 -11.67 -31.31 11.94
N SER A 102 -11.76 -32.09 10.86
CA SER A 102 -11.04 -31.80 9.62
C SER A 102 -11.33 -30.40 9.09
N PHE A 103 -12.60 -29.96 9.12
CA PHE A 103 -12.99 -28.61 8.71
C PHE A 103 -12.44 -27.53 9.63
N GLY A 104 -12.41 -27.80 10.94
CA GLY A 104 -11.86 -26.87 11.93
C GLY A 104 -10.34 -26.69 11.81
N ILE A 105 -9.62 -27.79 11.55
CA ILE A 105 -8.17 -27.80 11.30
C ILE A 105 -7.84 -27.07 9.99
N LEU A 106 -8.58 -27.31 8.91
CA LEU A 106 -8.40 -26.59 7.63
C LEU A 106 -8.69 -25.08 7.77
N SER A 107 -9.73 -24.72 8.52
CA SER A 107 -10.04 -23.32 8.82
C SER A 107 -8.92 -22.67 9.65
N ALA A 108 -8.42 -23.34 10.68
CA ALA A 108 -7.27 -22.86 11.47
C ALA A 108 -5.99 -22.74 10.64
N PHE A 109 -5.75 -23.70 9.73
CA PHE A 109 -4.64 -23.65 8.79
C PHE A 109 -4.73 -22.42 7.88
N GLY A 110 -5.89 -22.14 7.30
CA GLY A 110 -6.13 -20.95 6.48
C GLY A 110 -5.86 -19.66 7.25
N ASP A 111 -6.37 -19.55 8.49
CA ASP A 111 -6.11 -18.39 9.37
C ASP A 111 -4.60 -18.19 9.61
N TYR A 112 -3.85 -19.27 9.87
CA TYR A 112 -2.41 -19.22 10.11
C TYR A 112 -1.60 -18.87 8.86
N ILE A 113 -1.95 -19.41 7.69
CA ILE A 113 -1.31 -19.02 6.42
C ILE A 113 -1.59 -17.54 6.13
N GLU A 114 -2.82 -17.08 6.30
CA GLU A 114 -3.17 -15.68 6.04
C GLU A 114 -2.34 -14.73 6.91
N ALA A 115 -2.13 -15.11 8.18
CA ALA A 115 -1.34 -14.36 9.13
C ALA A 115 0.08 -14.06 8.61
N VAL A 116 0.69 -15.04 7.94
CA VAL A 116 2.09 -15.01 7.50
C VAL A 116 2.26 -14.81 5.98
N ALA A 117 1.17 -14.77 5.21
CA ALA A 117 1.19 -14.70 3.75
C ALA A 117 1.92 -13.46 3.20
N PHE A 118 2.01 -12.39 3.99
CA PHE A 118 2.71 -11.16 3.61
C PHE A 118 4.25 -11.26 3.71
N ILE A 119 4.80 -12.28 4.38
CA ILE A 119 6.25 -12.40 4.63
C ILE A 119 7.09 -12.42 3.33
N PRO A 120 6.76 -13.18 2.27
CA PRO A 120 7.54 -13.15 1.03
C PRO A 120 7.59 -11.76 0.39
N GLN A 121 6.46 -11.04 0.39
CA GLN A 121 6.39 -9.66 -0.06
C GLN A 121 7.28 -8.73 0.78
N LEU A 122 7.26 -8.89 2.11
CA LEU A 122 8.14 -8.16 3.03
C LEU A 122 9.62 -8.45 2.76
N TYR A 123 9.97 -9.72 2.52
CA TYR A 123 11.33 -10.13 2.18
C TYR A 123 11.81 -9.50 0.86
N MET A 124 10.97 -9.55 -0.18
CA MET A 124 11.25 -8.90 -1.46
C MET A 124 11.45 -7.39 -1.30
N MET A 125 10.60 -6.75 -0.49
CA MET A 125 10.72 -5.33 -0.18
C MET A 125 11.99 -5.02 0.57
N TRP A 126 12.36 -5.84 1.56
CA TRP A 126 13.58 -5.69 2.35
C TRP A 126 14.83 -5.75 1.46
N ASN A 127 14.90 -6.73 0.56
CA ASN A 127 16.03 -6.91 -0.36
C ASN A 127 16.10 -5.84 -1.46
N SER A 128 14.95 -5.32 -1.90
CA SER A 128 14.94 -4.30 -2.94
C SER A 128 15.36 -2.93 -2.43
N LYS A 129 16.32 -2.27 -3.10
CA LYS A 129 16.82 -0.94 -2.70
C LYS A 129 15.81 0.19 -2.94
N LYS A 130 14.78 -0.04 -3.74
CA LYS A 130 13.80 0.96 -4.11
C LYS A 130 12.40 0.34 -4.14
N THR A 131 11.36 1.15 -3.99
CA THR A 131 9.97 0.69 -3.97
C THR A 131 9.13 1.55 -4.89
N THR A 132 8.20 0.96 -5.65
CA THR A 132 7.29 1.73 -6.50
C THR A 132 6.30 2.51 -5.66
N LYS A 133 5.86 3.69 -6.16
CA LYS A 133 4.85 4.52 -5.49
C LYS A 133 3.58 3.73 -5.19
N HIS A 134 3.14 2.91 -6.15
CA HIS A 134 1.92 2.12 -5.99
C HIS A 134 2.02 1.10 -4.85
N MET A 135 3.18 0.43 -4.75
CA MET A 135 3.42 -0.54 -3.69
C MET A 135 3.41 0.11 -2.30
N LYS A 136 3.90 1.35 -2.18
CA LYS A 136 3.82 2.10 -0.92
C LYS A 136 2.39 2.33 -0.48
N VAL A 137 1.57 2.90 -1.37
CA VAL A 137 0.16 3.21 -1.08
C VAL A 137 -0.61 1.93 -0.76
N TYR A 138 -0.41 0.86 -1.53
CA TYR A 138 -0.97 -0.46 -1.24
C TYR A 138 -0.64 -0.94 0.19
N THR A 139 0.64 -0.87 0.58
CA THR A 139 1.09 -1.31 1.91
C THR A 139 0.46 -0.47 3.03
N TYR A 140 0.35 0.85 2.85
CA TYR A 140 -0.32 1.71 3.82
C TYR A 140 -1.82 1.43 3.95
N LEU A 141 -2.53 1.20 2.84
CA LEU A 141 -3.95 0.87 2.85
C LEU A 141 -4.20 -0.50 3.52
N LEU A 142 -3.35 -1.49 3.25
CA LEU A 142 -3.40 -2.78 3.96
C LEU A 142 -3.16 -2.62 5.45
N PHE A 143 -2.18 -1.80 5.86
CA PHE A 143 -1.93 -1.53 7.26
C PHE A 143 -3.13 -0.86 7.96
N LEU A 144 -3.77 0.11 7.29
CA LEU A 144 -4.99 0.75 7.78
C LEU A 144 -6.12 -0.27 7.97
N HIS A 145 -6.30 -1.21 7.03
CA HIS A 145 -7.25 -2.31 7.18
C HIS A 145 -6.94 -3.16 8.43
N LYS A 146 -5.66 -3.46 8.71
CA LYS A 146 -5.29 -4.24 9.90
C LYS A 146 -5.49 -3.49 11.22
N ILE A 147 -5.24 -2.17 11.26
CA ILE A 147 -5.61 -1.34 12.42
C ILE A 147 -7.12 -1.42 12.68
N LEU A 148 -7.93 -1.30 11.62
CA LEU A 148 -9.38 -1.34 11.75
C LEU A 148 -9.87 -2.69 12.30
N ASN A 149 -9.27 -3.80 11.87
CA ASN A 149 -9.58 -5.13 12.43
C ASN A 149 -9.23 -5.25 13.92
N ILE A 150 -8.12 -4.66 14.38
CA ILE A 150 -7.76 -4.63 15.81
C ILE A 150 -8.78 -3.82 16.61
N LEU A 151 -9.13 -2.62 16.13
CA LEU A 151 -10.15 -1.79 16.77
C LEU A 151 -11.49 -2.52 16.86
N LEU A 152 -11.87 -3.26 15.82
CA LEU A 152 -13.06 -4.08 15.80
C LEU A 152 -12.96 -5.23 16.81
N CYS A 153 -11.82 -5.92 16.91
CA CYS A 153 -11.59 -6.97 17.90
C CYS A 153 -11.75 -6.43 19.34
N ILE A 154 -11.23 -5.22 19.60
CA ILE A 154 -11.40 -4.54 20.89
C ILE A 154 -12.88 -4.23 21.11
N TYR A 155 -13.59 -3.71 20.11
CA TYR A 155 -15.03 -3.45 20.20
C TYR A 155 -15.84 -4.72 20.54
N PHE A 156 -15.60 -5.84 19.85
CA PHE A 156 -16.29 -7.11 20.14
C PHE A 156 -16.00 -7.60 21.56
N TYR A 157 -14.76 -7.46 22.03
CA TYR A 157 -14.37 -7.83 23.39
C TYR A 157 -15.15 -7.03 24.44
N TRP A 158 -15.20 -5.70 24.30
CA TRP A 158 -15.83 -4.82 25.30
C TRP A 158 -17.37 -4.84 25.26
N PHE A 159 -17.98 -4.88 24.07
CA PHE A 159 -19.42 -4.67 23.94
C PHE A 159 -20.23 -5.96 23.78
N ILE A 160 -19.66 -6.98 23.14
CA ILE A 160 -20.38 -8.21 22.77
C ILE A 160 -19.94 -9.39 23.66
N GLY A 161 -18.80 -9.26 24.36
CA GLY A 161 -18.27 -10.31 25.24
C GLY A 161 -17.80 -11.57 24.50
N GLN A 162 -17.72 -11.52 23.17
CA GLN A 162 -17.20 -12.62 22.36
C GLN A 162 -15.69 -12.47 22.20
N TYR A 163 -14.94 -13.50 22.60
CA TYR A 163 -13.50 -13.52 22.51
C TYR A 163 -12.99 -14.88 22.03
N SER A 164 -12.18 -14.87 20.97
CA SER A 164 -11.52 -16.06 20.43
C SER A 164 -10.01 -15.87 20.48
N ILE A 165 -9.34 -16.57 21.40
CA ILE A 165 -7.88 -16.49 21.61
C ILE A 165 -7.13 -16.69 20.30
N ARG A 166 -7.51 -17.70 19.51
CA ARG A 166 -6.89 -18.02 18.22
C ARG A 166 -6.93 -16.83 17.27
N TYR A 167 -8.10 -16.22 17.09
CA TYR A 167 -8.29 -15.08 16.19
C TYR A 167 -7.47 -13.88 16.65
N SER A 168 -7.46 -13.59 17.96
CA SER A 168 -6.67 -12.48 18.51
C SER A 168 -5.16 -12.67 18.31
N VAL A 169 -4.64 -13.88 18.52
CA VAL A 169 -3.21 -14.18 18.29
C VAL A 169 -2.84 -14.00 16.81
N VAL A 170 -3.66 -14.56 15.90
CA VAL A 170 -3.47 -14.42 14.44
C VAL A 170 -3.46 -12.95 14.03
N LEU A 171 -4.41 -12.17 14.54
CA LEU A 171 -4.54 -10.75 14.24
C LEU A 171 -3.33 -9.94 14.73
N ILE A 172 -2.83 -10.23 15.93
CA ILE A 172 -1.65 -9.57 16.51
C ILE A 172 -0.40 -9.88 15.69
N ILE A 173 -0.17 -11.16 15.33
CA ILE A 173 0.97 -11.57 14.51
C ILE A 173 0.94 -10.86 13.16
N ASN A 174 -0.22 -10.86 12.49
CA ASN A 174 -0.36 -10.23 11.20
C ASN A 174 -0.13 -8.70 11.27
N PHE A 175 -0.64 -8.05 12.32
CA PHE A 175 -0.40 -6.63 12.56
C PHE A 175 1.09 -6.33 12.77
N LEU A 176 1.80 -7.16 13.54
CA LEU A 176 3.24 -6.98 13.77
C LEU A 176 4.03 -7.09 12.45
N ILE A 177 3.72 -8.09 11.61
CA ILE A 177 4.33 -8.25 10.29
C ILE A 177 4.06 -7.01 9.42
N MET A 178 2.82 -6.52 9.41
CA MET A 178 2.44 -5.34 8.65
C MET A 178 3.07 -4.05 9.18
N LEU A 179 3.28 -3.94 10.48
CA LEU A 179 4.00 -2.82 11.10
C LEU A 179 5.46 -2.78 10.60
N VAL A 180 6.14 -3.93 10.61
CA VAL A 180 7.50 -4.06 10.07
C VAL A 180 7.52 -3.70 8.58
N ALA A 181 6.51 -4.11 7.81
CA ALA A 181 6.40 -3.75 6.40
C ALA A 181 6.27 -2.24 6.17
N VAL A 182 5.42 -1.55 6.94
CA VAL A 182 5.26 -0.09 6.84
C VAL A 182 6.55 0.63 7.20
N VAL A 183 7.24 0.21 8.26
CA VAL A 183 8.55 0.77 8.65
C VAL A 183 9.56 0.58 7.53
N THR A 184 9.59 -0.60 6.91
CA THR A 184 10.47 -0.93 5.78
C THR A 184 10.17 -0.08 4.54
N VAL A 185 8.89 0.18 4.24
CA VAL A 185 8.48 1.05 3.12
C VAL A 185 8.85 2.51 3.36
N ARG A 186 8.73 2.97 4.60
CA ARG A 186 8.98 4.36 4.97
C ARG A 186 10.46 4.72 4.79
N SER A 187 11.38 3.80 5.06
CA SER A 187 12.82 4.03 4.91
C SER A 187 13.34 3.96 3.46
N LYS A 188 12.59 3.38 2.52
CA LYS A 188 13.05 3.16 1.13
C LYS A 188 12.75 4.32 0.19
N ARG A 189 13.62 4.55 -0.80
CA ARG A 189 13.38 5.55 -1.87
C ARG A 189 12.33 5.07 -2.88
N ILE A 190 11.57 6.02 -3.43
CA ILE A 190 10.50 5.75 -4.41
C ILE A 190 11.12 5.63 -5.81
N ILE A 191 10.77 4.58 -6.55
CA ILE A 191 10.92 4.56 -8.02
C ILE A 191 9.67 5.22 -8.60
N LEU A 192 9.85 6.33 -9.30
CA LEU A 192 8.86 6.88 -10.21
C LEU A 192 9.02 6.18 -11.57
N HIS A 193 7.94 5.65 -12.12
CA HIS A 193 7.95 5.20 -13.50
C HIS A 193 8.05 6.43 -14.42
N SER A 194 8.88 6.36 -15.46
CA SER A 194 9.14 7.44 -16.44
C SER A 194 7.88 8.06 -17.08
N GLU A 195 6.73 7.37 -16.99
CA GLU A 195 5.44 7.87 -17.45
C GLU A 195 4.81 8.93 -16.52
N GLU A 196 5.01 8.85 -15.20
CA GLU A 196 4.59 9.90 -14.24
C GLU A 196 5.45 11.16 -14.42
N GLU A 197 6.73 11.03 -14.73
CA GLU A 197 7.62 12.16 -15.01
C GLU A 197 7.14 12.95 -16.24
N LYS A 198 6.68 12.27 -17.30
CA LYS A 198 6.10 12.94 -18.49
C LYS A 198 4.78 13.64 -18.18
N MET A 199 3.96 13.08 -17.30
CA MET A 199 2.68 13.68 -16.90
C MET A 199 2.89 14.90 -16.00
N ASP A 200 3.83 14.83 -15.04
CA ASP A 200 4.18 15.97 -14.18
C ASP A 200 4.87 17.08 -14.97
N THR A 201 5.77 16.75 -15.91
CA THR A 201 6.39 17.74 -16.81
C THR A 201 5.34 18.39 -17.71
N LYS A 202 4.39 17.61 -18.25
CA LYS A 202 3.30 18.15 -19.07
C LYS A 202 2.36 19.03 -18.25
N ALA A 203 2.05 18.64 -17.02
CA ALA A 203 1.22 19.43 -16.10
C ALA A 203 1.91 20.73 -15.70
N GLN A 204 3.21 20.69 -15.37
CA GLN A 204 4.04 21.87 -15.12
C GLN A 204 4.07 22.81 -16.32
N ASN A 205 4.27 22.27 -17.53
CA ASN A 205 4.28 23.07 -18.75
C ASN A 205 2.92 23.72 -19.04
N ILE A 206 1.81 23.00 -18.81
CA ILE A 206 0.45 23.56 -18.94
C ILE A 206 0.19 24.65 -17.89
N PHE A 207 0.64 24.45 -16.64
CA PHE A 207 0.49 25.43 -15.57
C PHE A 207 1.32 26.69 -15.85
N LEU A 208 2.52 26.55 -16.40
CA LEU A 208 3.39 27.67 -16.79
C LEU A 208 2.82 28.44 -17.99
N VAL A 209 2.23 27.73 -18.96
CA VAL A 209 1.47 28.36 -20.07
C VAL A 209 0.23 29.09 -19.55
N SER A 210 -0.50 28.53 -18.59
CA SER A 210 -1.68 29.19 -18.00
C SER A 210 -1.32 30.38 -17.10
N ALA A 211 -0.16 30.32 -16.42
CA ALA A 211 0.36 31.44 -15.63
C ALA A 211 0.90 32.57 -16.52
N GLY A 212 1.42 32.25 -17.71
CA GLY A 212 1.82 33.22 -18.74
C GLY A 212 0.66 33.89 -19.48
N LEU A 213 -0.59 33.41 -19.30
CA LEU A 213 -1.80 34.00 -19.86
C LEU A 213 -2.56 34.91 -18.87
N ALA A 214 -2.11 35.03 -17.61
CA ALA A 214 -2.69 36.01 -16.70
C ALA A 214 -2.27 37.43 -17.16
N PRO A 215 -3.22 38.35 -17.44
CA PRO A 215 -2.86 39.72 -17.78
C PRO A 215 -2.13 40.38 -16.60
N PRO A 216 -1.13 41.23 -16.86
CA PRO A 216 -0.37 41.87 -15.80
C PRO A 216 -1.32 42.72 -14.95
N ILE A 217 -1.31 42.48 -13.64
CA ILE A 217 -1.95 43.35 -12.67
C ILE A 217 -1.26 44.71 -12.80
N THR A 218 -1.99 45.67 -13.36
CA THR A 218 -1.57 47.06 -13.47
C THR A 218 -1.40 47.62 -12.06
N THR A 219 -0.16 47.68 -11.57
CA THR A 219 0.16 48.50 -10.41
C THR A 219 0.22 49.95 -10.87
N THR A 220 -0.90 50.66 -10.73
CA THR A 220 -0.95 52.12 -10.84
C THR A 220 -0.11 52.71 -9.71
N LYS A 221 1.00 53.38 -10.04
CA LYS A 221 1.72 54.29 -9.15
C LYS A 221 1.72 55.68 -9.80
N PRO A 222 1.15 56.67 -9.10
CA PRO A 222 1.76 57.99 -9.01
C PRO A 222 1.68 58.48 -7.54
N ASP A 223 2.61 59.22 -6.93
CA ASP A 223 3.24 60.45 -7.39
C ASP A 223 4.58 60.71 -6.66
N ALA A 224 5.37 61.58 -7.30
CA ALA A 224 6.65 62.09 -6.87
C ALA A 224 6.53 63.11 -5.71
N ALA A 225 7.49 63.08 -4.79
CA ALA A 225 7.78 64.19 -3.89
C ALA A 225 8.83 65.11 -4.54
N PRO A 226 8.65 66.43 -4.54
CA PRO A 226 9.62 67.38 -5.09
C PRO A 226 10.64 67.78 -4.01
N ASP A 227 11.92 67.72 -4.35
CA ASP A 227 13.00 68.33 -3.58
C ASP A 227 13.73 69.33 -4.46
N THR A 228 13.44 70.62 -4.27
CA THR A 228 14.35 71.73 -4.56
C THR A 228 13.83 72.98 -3.86
N THR A 229 14.46 73.36 -2.74
CA THR A 229 14.52 74.75 -2.30
C THR A 229 15.85 74.93 -1.57
N ASN A 230 16.69 75.83 -2.09
CA ASN A 230 17.58 76.76 -1.35
C ASN A 230 18.66 77.31 -2.29
N GLU A 231 18.24 78.31 -3.06
CA GLU A 231 18.78 79.68 -3.10
C GLU A 231 20.20 80.00 -2.54
N VAL A 232 20.82 80.99 -3.20
CA VAL A 232 21.89 81.92 -2.73
C VAL A 232 23.35 81.49 -2.97
N ASN A 233 23.98 81.98 -4.05
CA ASN A 233 24.76 83.25 -4.07
C ASN A 233 25.71 83.32 -5.29
N LYS A 234 25.59 84.37 -6.09
CA LYS A 234 26.68 84.92 -6.93
C LYS A 234 26.65 86.43 -6.70
N PRO A 235 27.81 87.08 -6.51
CA PRO A 235 28.20 88.03 -7.55
C PRO A 235 29.71 88.07 -7.82
N SER A 236 30.08 88.13 -9.11
CA SER A 236 31.02 89.14 -9.66
C SER A 236 31.36 88.88 -11.14
N LEU A 237 31.43 90.01 -11.87
CA LEU A 237 31.98 90.31 -13.19
C LEU A 237 31.12 90.21 -14.47
N VAL A 238 30.73 91.44 -14.87
CA VAL A 238 30.41 92.07 -16.17
C VAL A 238 29.08 91.75 -16.81
#